data_AF-A0A8S3YJX7-F1
#
_entry.id   AF-A0A8S3YJX7-F1
#
_cell.length_a   1.000
_cell.length_b   1.000
_cell.length_c   1.000
_cell.angle_alpha   90.00
_cell.angle_beta   90.00
_cell.angle_gamma   90.00
#
_symmetry.space_group_name_H-M   'P 1'
#
loop_
_entity.id
_entity.type
_entity.pdbx_description
1 polymer ?
#
loop_
_entity_poly.entity_id
_entity_poly.type
_entity_poly.pdbx_seq_one_letter_code
_entity_poly.pdbx_strand_id
1 'polypeptide(L)'
;MCGRTACTLEPDDVVKACTYKDGNGKRRHPIWKDAPGGQTYWPSYNIAPTQHTPVLVASNFDGLIKGEFISERTMTPMKWGLTPSWHKGDPYKVPYETNNCRAEGMLEKKTYKVPLQKGRRCVVLADGYYEWKATPEGKQPYFFYFPQPNNITYPGETAKIEIIKDEKTNIKETHLDKAIKQELLSQEVGQETHNSNQRKSNTLIKQEGSSDVETHKLPQPVNKNNLKQEKPDSCDIETKPPHSFWDAVKSEKSEVQLDPITGESQLVKSCDVAESVHGAEKLKQADNGDGASDEVGEWKGQRLLTMAGVYDVWKSPDGSPPLYSYSVITVPASSELEWCHNRMPAILSTEEEVQKWLDAASVPLEEAASLVKPQNCLKFHPVSKAVNNSRYKSPDCIKPVELSKPKVCPSSSVMRNWLKSGSPAKKKKIE
;
A
#
# COMPACT_ATOMS: atom_id res chain seq x y z
N MET A 1 -6.56 -14.33 5.73
CA MET A 1 -7.25 -13.03 5.92
C MET A 1 -6.36 -12.03 5.22
N CYS A 2 -6.93 -11.08 4.47
CA CYS A 2 -6.15 -10.10 3.72
C CYS A 2 -5.29 -9.25 4.67
N GLY A 3 -3.99 -9.55 4.72
CA GLY A 3 -2.99 -8.87 5.55
C GLY A 3 -1.91 -8.16 4.73
N ARG A 4 -2.13 -8.00 3.42
CA ARG A 4 -1.26 -7.24 2.53
C ARG A 4 -2.02 -6.69 1.32
N THR A 5 -1.69 -5.47 0.92
CA THR A 5 -2.25 -4.81 -0.27
C THR A 5 -1.15 -4.19 -1.12
N ALA A 6 -1.48 -3.84 -2.36
CA ALA A 6 -0.71 -2.92 -3.17
C ALA A 6 -1.56 -1.67 -3.41
N CYS A 7 -0.96 -0.49 -3.35
CA CYS A 7 -1.57 0.75 -3.84
C CYS A 7 -0.43 1.58 -4.42
N THR A 8 -0.34 1.63 -5.74
CA THR A 8 0.87 2.10 -6.46
C THR A 8 0.66 3.43 -7.16
N LEU A 9 -0.59 3.90 -7.23
CA LEU A 9 -0.90 5.22 -7.75
C LEU A 9 -0.45 6.31 -6.77
N GLU A 10 0.07 7.40 -7.34
CA GLU A 10 0.32 8.66 -6.64
C GLU A 10 -0.99 9.28 -6.12
N PRO A 11 -0.96 10.11 -5.06
CA PRO A 11 -2.16 10.71 -4.47
C PRO A 11 -3.14 11.32 -5.49
N ASP A 12 -2.63 12.13 -6.42
CA ASP A 12 -3.44 12.77 -7.47
C ASP A 12 -4.13 11.77 -8.41
N ASP A 13 -3.48 10.64 -8.68
CA ASP A 13 -4.02 9.61 -9.55
C ASP A 13 -5.02 8.72 -8.80
N VAL A 14 -4.85 8.51 -7.50
CA VAL A 14 -5.89 7.91 -6.65
C VAL A 14 -7.14 8.79 -6.65
N VAL A 15 -6.99 10.13 -6.58
CA VAL A 15 -8.10 11.10 -6.66
C VAL A 15 -8.85 10.95 -7.98
N LYS A 16 -8.13 10.95 -9.11
CA LYS A 16 -8.74 10.79 -10.44
C LYS A 16 -9.42 9.42 -10.60
N ALA A 17 -8.79 8.35 -10.12
CA ALA A 17 -9.34 6.99 -10.17
C ALA A 17 -10.65 6.84 -9.37
N CYS A 18 -10.87 7.68 -8.37
CA CYS A 18 -12.04 7.65 -7.48
C CYS A 18 -13.12 8.67 -7.86
N THR A 19 -13.15 9.13 -9.11
CA THR A 19 -14.19 10.05 -9.60
C THR A 19 -15.58 9.44 -9.42
N TYR A 20 -16.52 10.23 -8.91
CA TYR A 20 -17.88 9.79 -8.56
C TYR A 20 -18.92 10.83 -8.98
N LYS A 21 -20.20 10.44 -9.03
CA LYS A 21 -21.35 11.33 -9.21
C LYS A 21 -21.85 11.79 -7.85
N ASP A 22 -21.97 13.10 -7.67
CA ASP A 22 -22.57 13.69 -6.47
C ASP A 22 -24.11 13.49 -6.45
N GLY A 23 -24.76 13.99 -5.40
CA GLY A 23 -26.23 13.92 -5.28
C GLY A 23 -27.01 14.63 -6.39
N ASN A 24 -26.36 15.51 -7.15
CA ASN A 24 -26.94 16.21 -8.32
C ASN A 24 -26.56 15.53 -9.64
N GLY A 25 -25.85 14.40 -9.61
CA GLY A 25 -25.38 13.67 -10.78
C GLY A 25 -24.13 14.27 -11.44
N LYS A 26 -23.54 15.34 -10.91
CA LYS A 26 -22.30 15.95 -11.45
C LYS A 26 -21.11 15.08 -11.08
N ARG A 27 -20.22 14.82 -12.05
CA ARG A 27 -18.95 14.10 -11.80
C ARG A 27 -18.02 14.99 -10.98
N ARG A 28 -17.46 14.45 -9.91
CA ARG A 28 -16.52 15.11 -9.00
C ARG A 28 -15.37 14.19 -8.63
N HIS A 29 -14.25 14.82 -8.29
CA HIS A 29 -13.15 14.16 -7.60
C HIS A 29 -13.37 14.22 -6.08
N PRO A 30 -12.94 13.21 -5.32
CA PRO A 30 -12.87 13.32 -3.87
C PRO A 30 -11.82 14.37 -3.49
N ILE A 31 -12.04 15.06 -2.37
CA ILE A 31 -11.09 16.05 -1.84
C ILE A 31 -9.99 15.30 -1.09
N TRP A 32 -8.74 15.44 -1.52
CA TRP A 32 -7.61 14.90 -0.75
C TRP A 32 -7.36 15.76 0.49
N LYS A 33 -7.25 15.12 1.64
CA LYS A 33 -6.89 15.77 2.90
C LYS A 33 -6.05 14.83 3.75
N ASP A 34 -4.81 15.21 4.00
CA ASP A 34 -3.97 14.46 4.92
C ASP A 34 -4.57 14.48 6.33
N ALA A 35 -4.52 13.32 6.99
CA ALA A 35 -4.98 13.23 8.37
C ALA A 35 -3.99 13.94 9.30
N PRO A 36 -4.47 14.56 10.40
CA PRO A 36 -3.62 15.24 11.37
C PRO A 36 -2.47 14.38 11.89
N GLY A 37 -1.38 14.99 12.32
CA GLY A 37 -0.25 14.28 12.92
C GLY A 37 0.69 13.58 11.94
N GLY A 38 0.73 14.04 10.68
CA GLY A 38 1.67 13.52 9.69
C GLY A 38 1.31 12.13 9.15
N GLN A 39 0.03 11.76 9.20
CA GLN A 39 -0.48 10.53 8.59
C GLN A 39 -0.53 10.71 7.07
N THR A 40 0.61 10.43 6.41
CA THR A 40 0.79 10.59 4.97
C THR A 40 0.76 9.24 4.26
N TYR A 41 0.20 9.22 3.05
CA TYR A 41 0.24 8.06 2.17
C TYR A 41 1.50 8.08 1.28
N TRP A 42 2.08 6.91 1.08
CA TRP A 42 3.19 6.68 0.15
C TRP A 42 2.85 5.48 -0.75
N PRO A 43 2.89 5.63 -2.09
CA PRO A 43 2.65 4.53 -3.00
C PRO A 43 3.61 3.36 -2.76
N SER A 44 3.08 2.15 -2.79
CA SER A 44 3.85 0.94 -2.53
C SER A 44 3.15 -0.31 -3.07
N TYR A 45 3.94 -1.17 -3.70
CA TYR A 45 3.49 -2.48 -4.16
C TYR A 45 3.19 -3.48 -3.03
N ASN A 46 3.57 -3.19 -1.78
CA ASN A 46 3.53 -4.17 -0.70
C ASN A 46 3.21 -3.55 0.66
N ILE A 47 2.01 -3.02 0.84
CA ILE A 47 1.57 -2.33 2.06
C ILE A 47 1.07 -3.33 3.10
N ALA A 48 1.64 -3.29 4.31
CA ALA A 48 1.31 -4.13 5.44
C ALA A 48 0.51 -3.36 6.53
N PRO A 49 -0.10 -4.05 7.49
CA PRO A 49 -0.65 -3.42 8.69
C PRO A 49 0.34 -2.45 9.34
N THR A 50 -0.19 -1.44 10.04
CA THR A 50 0.49 -0.27 10.63
C THR A 50 0.92 0.81 9.66
N GLN A 51 0.94 0.54 8.35
CA GLN A 51 1.19 1.56 7.33
C GLN A 51 -0.10 2.34 7.01
N HIS A 52 0.04 3.47 6.31
CA HIS A 52 -1.08 4.33 5.91
C HIS A 52 -1.51 4.02 4.47
N THR A 53 -2.82 3.95 4.24
CA THR A 53 -3.42 3.80 2.92
C THR A 53 -4.50 4.85 2.70
N PRO A 54 -4.74 5.28 1.45
CA PRO A 54 -5.85 6.18 1.16
C PRO A 54 -7.17 5.46 1.41
N VAL A 55 -8.06 6.13 2.14
CA VAL A 55 -9.44 5.69 2.31
C VAL A 55 -10.39 6.80 1.94
N LEU A 56 -11.54 6.45 1.37
CA LEU A 56 -12.65 7.36 1.17
C LEU A 56 -13.55 7.38 2.40
N VAL A 57 -13.98 8.56 2.80
CA VAL A 57 -14.97 8.82 3.85
C VAL A 57 -15.98 9.87 3.38
N ALA A 58 -17.16 9.89 3.98
CA ALA A 58 -18.09 11.01 3.81
C ALA A 58 -17.48 12.30 4.42
N SER A 59 -17.60 13.43 3.73
CA SER A 59 -16.87 14.66 4.08
C SER A 59 -17.34 15.32 5.37
N ASN A 60 -18.58 15.04 5.80
CA ASN A 60 -19.16 15.59 7.03
C ASN A 60 -18.72 14.86 8.32
N PHE A 61 -17.80 13.91 8.25
CA PHE A 61 -17.50 13.05 9.38
C PHE A 61 -16.28 13.51 10.23
N ASP A 62 -16.53 13.72 11.53
CA ASP A 62 -15.56 14.08 12.60
C ASP A 62 -14.88 15.46 12.50
N GLY A 63 -15.49 16.41 11.78
CA GLY A 63 -14.97 17.77 11.65
C GLY A 63 -13.73 17.89 10.77
N LEU A 64 -13.35 16.83 10.04
CA LEU A 64 -12.29 16.88 9.04
C LEU A 64 -12.64 17.83 7.91
N ILE A 65 -13.91 17.93 7.48
CA ILE A 65 -14.38 18.99 6.57
C ILE A 65 -15.71 19.54 7.11
N LYS A 66 -15.82 20.88 7.23
CA LYS A 66 -17.10 21.58 7.38
C LYS A 66 -17.72 21.72 5.98
N GLY A 67 -18.25 20.63 5.45
CA GLY A 67 -18.93 20.64 4.14
C GLY A 67 -20.42 20.86 4.31
N GLU A 68 -21.01 21.73 3.49
CA GLU A 68 -22.46 21.97 3.45
C GLU A 68 -23.24 20.79 2.86
N PHE A 69 -22.56 19.86 2.15
CA PHE A 69 -23.19 18.74 1.45
C PHE A 69 -22.78 17.38 2.01
N ILE A 70 -23.78 16.58 2.42
CA ILE A 70 -23.64 15.22 2.98
C ILE A 70 -23.01 14.23 1.98
N SER A 71 -23.14 14.49 0.68
CA SER A 71 -22.73 13.57 -0.41
C SER A 71 -21.30 13.77 -0.91
N GLU A 72 -20.54 14.72 -0.37
CA GLU A 72 -19.14 14.92 -0.76
C GLU A 72 -18.23 13.84 -0.17
N ARG A 73 -17.23 13.40 -0.95
CA ARG A 73 -16.25 12.39 -0.52
C ARG A 73 -14.91 13.04 -0.21
N THR A 74 -14.35 12.72 0.96
CA THR A 74 -12.99 13.07 1.33
C THR A 74 -12.12 11.84 1.21
N MET A 75 -10.93 12.01 0.65
CA MET A 75 -9.88 11.01 0.66
C MET A 75 -8.83 11.38 1.68
N THR A 76 -8.51 10.46 2.57
CA THR A 76 -7.52 10.71 3.63
C THR A 76 -6.69 9.45 3.90
N PRO A 77 -5.37 9.56 4.13
CA PRO A 77 -4.58 8.43 4.59
C PRO A 77 -4.98 8.05 6.02
N MET A 78 -5.24 6.77 6.27
CA MET A 78 -5.48 6.25 7.62
C MET A 78 -4.55 5.08 7.92
N LYS A 79 -4.19 4.90 9.19
CA LYS A 79 -3.38 3.76 9.63
C LYS A 79 -4.17 2.46 9.48
N TRP A 80 -3.61 1.46 8.82
CA TRP A 80 -4.18 0.12 8.79
C TRP A 80 -3.96 -0.59 10.13
N GLY A 81 -5.04 -0.98 10.80
CA GLY A 81 -5.04 -1.58 12.13
C GLY A 81 -5.71 -0.63 13.10
N LEU A 82 -7.01 -0.84 13.34
CA LEU A 82 -7.86 0.06 14.10
C LEU A 82 -7.40 0.17 15.56
N THR A 83 -7.16 1.40 16.00
CA THR A 83 -6.90 1.77 17.39
C THR A 83 -8.21 2.29 17.99
N PRO A 84 -8.86 1.54 18.89
CA PRO A 84 -10.15 1.95 19.45
C PRO A 84 -10.01 3.27 20.21
N SER A 85 -11.02 4.13 20.15
CA SER A 85 -10.99 5.46 20.80
C SER A 85 -10.81 5.41 22.33
N TRP A 86 -11.07 4.26 22.94
CA TRP A 86 -10.95 4.01 24.38
C TRP A 86 -9.63 3.31 24.77
N HIS A 87 -8.78 2.99 23.80
CA HIS A 87 -7.46 2.38 24.05
C HIS A 87 -6.60 3.30 24.91
N LYS A 88 -5.90 2.70 25.86
CA LYS A 88 -4.97 3.40 26.76
C LYS A 88 -3.55 2.92 26.47
N GLY A 89 -2.61 3.85 26.37
CA GLY A 89 -1.21 3.56 26.07
C GLY A 89 -0.85 3.85 24.61
N ASP A 90 0.21 3.20 24.13
CA ASP A 90 0.76 3.41 22.78
C ASP A 90 -0.28 3.01 21.71
N PRO A 91 -0.73 3.95 20.86
CA PRO A 91 -1.76 3.69 19.86
C PRO A 91 -1.29 2.80 18.69
N TYR A 92 0.01 2.48 18.62
CA TYR A 92 0.57 1.52 17.67
C TYR A 92 0.70 0.10 18.24
N LYS A 93 0.44 -0.09 19.54
CA LYS A 93 0.56 -1.38 20.24
C LYS A 93 -0.74 -1.78 20.92
N VAL A 94 -1.77 -1.99 20.10
CA VAL A 94 -3.03 -2.58 20.58
C VAL A 94 -2.78 -4.07 20.86
N PRO A 95 -3.23 -4.64 22.00
CA PRO A 95 -2.86 -6.00 22.42
C PRO A 95 -3.51 -7.13 21.60
N TYR A 96 -4.34 -6.80 20.61
CA TYR A 96 -5.03 -7.75 19.75
C TYR A 96 -5.07 -7.22 18.31
N GLU A 97 -5.18 -8.15 17.35
CA GLU A 97 -5.19 -7.82 15.92
C GLU A 97 -6.49 -7.13 15.50
N THR A 98 -6.36 -5.91 14.96
CA THR A 98 -7.48 -5.08 14.48
C THR A 98 -7.35 -4.73 13.00
N ASN A 99 -6.48 -5.43 12.26
CA ASN A 99 -6.29 -5.23 10.81
C ASN A 99 -7.55 -5.61 10.02
N ASN A 100 -8.30 -6.59 10.54
CA ASN A 100 -9.54 -7.07 9.95
C ASN A 100 -10.68 -7.13 10.98
N CYS A 101 -11.87 -6.78 10.52
CA CYS A 101 -13.14 -6.94 11.22
C CYS A 101 -13.93 -8.07 10.55
N ARG A 102 -14.46 -9.02 11.30
CA ARG A 102 -15.33 -10.08 10.72
C ARG A 102 -16.76 -9.56 10.66
N ALA A 103 -17.41 -9.67 9.51
CA ALA A 103 -18.79 -9.20 9.32
C ALA A 103 -19.76 -9.79 10.35
N GLU A 104 -19.57 -11.07 10.72
CA GLU A 104 -20.40 -11.78 11.70
C GLU A 104 -20.26 -11.28 13.14
N GLY A 105 -19.22 -10.48 13.42
CA GLY A 105 -18.89 -9.96 14.75
C GLY A 105 -18.86 -8.44 14.82
N MET A 106 -19.19 -7.74 13.73
CA MET A 106 -18.97 -6.30 13.62
C MET A 106 -19.98 -5.48 14.42
N LEU A 107 -21.20 -6.00 14.62
CA LEU A 107 -22.29 -5.34 15.33
C LEU A 107 -22.34 -5.69 16.82
N GLU A 108 -21.60 -6.71 17.24
CA GLU A 108 -21.51 -7.17 18.63
C GLU A 108 -20.26 -6.60 19.33
N LYS A 109 -19.11 -6.61 18.64
CA LYS A 109 -17.83 -6.21 19.25
C LYS A 109 -17.74 -4.70 19.39
N LYS A 110 -17.58 -4.22 20.63
CA LYS A 110 -17.46 -2.78 20.95
C LYS A 110 -16.42 -2.04 20.09
N THR A 111 -15.31 -2.69 19.75
CA THR A 111 -14.24 -2.17 18.87
C THR A 111 -14.76 -1.71 17.51
N TYR A 112 -15.79 -2.34 16.97
CA TYR A 112 -16.34 -2.06 15.64
C TYR A 112 -17.76 -1.49 15.69
N LYS A 113 -18.59 -2.00 16.60
CA LYS A 113 -19.98 -1.56 16.81
C LYS A 113 -20.05 -0.05 17.08
N VAL A 114 -19.25 0.45 18.01
CA VAL A 114 -19.28 1.86 18.41
C VAL A 114 -18.94 2.80 17.24
N PRO A 115 -17.82 2.59 16.50
CA PRO A 115 -17.55 3.42 15.33
C PRO A 115 -18.61 3.26 14.22
N LEU A 116 -19.11 2.05 13.95
CA LEU A 116 -20.18 1.82 12.97
C LEU A 116 -21.46 2.59 13.32
N GLN A 117 -21.89 2.55 14.59
CA GLN A 117 -23.06 3.30 15.09
C GLN A 117 -22.87 4.81 15.00
N LYS A 118 -21.63 5.29 15.11
CA LYS A 118 -21.33 6.70 14.90
C LYS A 118 -21.38 7.08 13.42
N GLY A 119 -21.34 6.12 12.49
CA GLY A 119 -21.25 6.36 11.05
C GLY A 119 -19.82 6.35 10.50
N ARG A 120 -18.84 5.85 11.27
CA ARG A 120 -17.41 5.77 10.85
C ARG A 120 -17.17 4.63 9.86
N ARG A 121 -17.79 4.73 8.69
CA ARG A 121 -17.64 3.82 7.56
C ARG A 121 -16.67 4.44 6.56
N CYS A 122 -15.74 3.63 6.04
CA CYS A 122 -14.78 4.06 5.03
C CYS A 122 -14.70 3.03 3.90
N VAL A 123 -14.19 3.46 2.75
CA VAL A 123 -13.80 2.56 1.66
C VAL A 123 -12.29 2.58 1.54
N VAL A 124 -11.67 1.43 1.78
CA VAL A 124 -10.23 1.24 1.68
C VAL A 124 -9.87 0.99 0.22
N LEU A 125 -8.92 1.77 -0.29
CA LEU A 125 -8.49 1.71 -1.68
C LEU A 125 -7.20 0.90 -1.82
N ALA A 126 -7.13 0.10 -2.86
CA ALA A 126 -5.95 -0.66 -3.24
C ALA A 126 -5.97 -0.96 -4.74
N ASP A 127 -4.84 -1.26 -5.34
CA ASP A 127 -4.78 -1.88 -6.67
C ASP A 127 -5.36 -3.30 -6.59
N GLY A 128 -5.03 -3.97 -5.49
CA GLY A 128 -5.46 -5.31 -5.13
C GLY A 128 -4.91 -5.74 -3.77
N TYR A 129 -5.24 -6.95 -3.35
CA TYR A 129 -4.74 -7.55 -2.11
C TYR A 129 -4.03 -8.88 -2.38
N TYR A 130 -3.15 -9.26 -1.45
CA TYR A 130 -2.48 -10.55 -1.49
C TYR A 130 -3.13 -11.53 -0.52
N GLU A 131 -3.17 -12.80 -0.93
CA GLU A 131 -3.53 -13.91 -0.04
C GLU A 131 -2.67 -15.13 -0.34
N TRP A 132 -2.43 -15.95 0.68
CA TRP A 132 -1.49 -17.06 0.61
C TRP A 132 -2.22 -18.40 0.65
N LYS A 133 -2.21 -19.10 -0.49
CA LYS A 133 -2.71 -20.47 -0.58
C LYS A 133 -1.74 -21.45 0.09
N ALA A 134 -2.25 -22.30 0.97
CA ALA A 134 -1.47 -23.42 1.50
C ALA A 134 -1.24 -24.49 0.41
N THR A 135 0.00 -24.99 0.32
CA THR A 135 0.43 -26.09 -0.53
C THR A 135 1.30 -27.06 0.30
N PRO A 136 1.55 -28.29 -0.18
CA PRO A 136 2.45 -29.22 0.52
C PRO A 136 3.86 -28.67 0.76
N GLU A 137 4.36 -27.81 -0.13
CA GLU A 137 5.69 -27.20 -0.11
C GLU A 137 5.74 -25.83 0.59
N GLY A 138 4.64 -25.40 1.23
CA GLY A 138 4.56 -24.14 1.96
C GLY A 138 3.36 -23.29 1.53
N LYS A 139 3.57 -21.98 1.39
CA LYS A 139 2.53 -21.03 0.98
C LYS A 139 2.86 -20.38 -0.36
N GLN A 140 1.88 -20.35 -1.27
CA GLN A 140 1.96 -19.65 -2.54
C GLN A 140 1.14 -18.36 -2.49
N PRO A 141 1.75 -17.17 -2.61
CA PRO A 141 1.01 -15.92 -2.70
C PRO A 141 0.31 -15.76 -4.04
N TYR A 142 -0.88 -15.18 -3.99
CA TYR A 142 -1.69 -14.75 -5.13
C TYR A 142 -2.05 -13.28 -4.94
N PHE A 143 -2.15 -12.54 -6.04
CA PHE A 143 -2.64 -11.17 -6.07
C PHE A 143 -4.06 -11.15 -6.65
N PHE A 144 -5.00 -10.52 -5.93
CA PHE A 144 -6.43 -10.44 -6.26
C PHE A 144 -6.82 -8.98 -6.50
N TYR A 145 -7.51 -8.72 -7.62
CA TYR A 145 -7.81 -7.37 -8.09
C TYR A 145 -9.10 -7.35 -8.92
N PHE A 146 -9.70 -6.18 -9.14
CA PHE A 146 -10.81 -6.06 -10.10
C PHE A 146 -10.32 -6.28 -11.53
N PRO A 147 -11.13 -6.90 -12.42
CA PRO A 147 -10.90 -6.83 -13.85
C PRO A 147 -10.63 -5.38 -14.28
N GLN A 148 -9.56 -5.19 -15.03
CA GLN A 148 -9.11 -3.88 -15.50
C GLN A 148 -9.73 -3.55 -16.87
N PRO A 149 -9.89 -2.26 -17.21
CA PRO A 149 -10.28 -1.83 -18.56
C PRO A 149 -9.32 -2.39 -19.64
N ASN A 150 -9.80 -2.65 -20.85
CA ASN A 150 -9.05 -3.35 -21.92
C ASN A 150 -7.68 -2.73 -22.28
N ASN A 151 -7.48 -1.44 -22.00
CA ASN A 151 -6.23 -0.71 -22.25
C ASN A 151 -5.22 -0.81 -21.09
N ILE A 152 -5.55 -1.53 -20.02
CA ILE A 152 -4.75 -1.65 -18.81
C ILE A 152 -4.64 -3.13 -18.46
N THR A 153 -3.43 -3.64 -18.60
CA THR A 153 -3.09 -4.96 -18.10
C THR A 153 -2.13 -4.79 -16.94
N TYR A 154 -2.41 -5.47 -15.84
CA TYR A 154 -1.35 -5.69 -14.86
C TYR A 154 -0.22 -6.46 -15.57
N PRO A 155 1.05 -6.20 -15.25
CA PRO A 155 2.18 -6.86 -15.90
C PRO A 155 1.90 -8.37 -16.00
N GLY A 156 1.97 -8.98 -17.18
CA GLY A 156 1.79 -10.42 -17.37
C GLY A 156 0.35 -10.96 -17.41
N GLU A 157 -0.68 -10.12 -17.39
CA GLU A 157 -1.94 -10.47 -18.06
C GLU A 157 -1.65 -10.39 -19.56
N THR A 158 -1.33 -11.53 -20.18
CA THR A 158 -1.24 -11.60 -21.64
C THR A 158 -2.57 -11.09 -22.17
N ALA A 159 -2.56 -9.95 -22.85
CA ALA A 159 -3.72 -9.46 -23.57
C ALA A 159 -4.21 -10.64 -24.44
N LYS A 160 -5.34 -11.24 -24.07
CA LYS A 160 -6.07 -12.07 -25.01
C LYS A 160 -6.58 -11.09 -26.04
N ILE A 161 -5.79 -10.86 -27.08
CA ILE A 161 -6.30 -10.29 -28.32
C ILE A 161 -7.33 -11.31 -28.77
N GLU A 162 -8.61 -11.04 -28.51
CA GLU A 162 -9.69 -11.72 -29.18
C GLU A 162 -9.54 -11.37 -30.66
N ILE A 163 -8.85 -12.23 -31.40
CA ILE A 163 -8.95 -12.26 -32.85
C ILE A 163 -10.42 -12.64 -33.11
N ILE A 164 -11.25 -11.63 -33.29
CA ILE A 164 -12.56 -11.79 -33.92
C ILE A 164 -12.24 -12.39 -35.29
N LYS A 165 -12.43 -13.70 -35.42
CA LYS A 165 -12.44 -14.37 -36.72
C LYS A 165 -13.70 -13.89 -37.43
N ASP A 166 -13.57 -12.78 -38.13
CA ASP A 166 -14.57 -12.40 -39.11
C ASP A 166 -14.30 -13.24 -40.36
N GLU A 167 -15.12 -14.28 -40.58
CA GLU A 167 -15.00 -15.23 -41.70
C GLU A 167 -15.27 -14.59 -43.08
N LYS A 168 -15.35 -13.27 -43.19
CA LYS A 168 -15.62 -12.61 -44.46
C LYS A 168 -14.90 -11.27 -44.56
N THR A 169 -13.60 -11.27 -44.80
CA THR A 169 -12.98 -10.35 -45.77
C THR A 169 -11.54 -10.76 -46.07
N ASN A 170 -11.31 -11.11 -47.33
CA ASN A 170 -10.00 -11.23 -47.93
C ASN A 170 -9.45 -9.80 -48.13
N ILE A 171 -8.58 -9.31 -47.25
CA ILE A 171 -7.87 -8.04 -47.47
C ILE A 171 -6.38 -8.21 -47.14
N LYS A 172 -5.59 -7.79 -48.13
CA LYS A 172 -4.14 -7.85 -48.28
C LYS A 172 -3.40 -7.08 -47.18
N GLU A 173 -2.22 -7.58 -46.81
CA GLU A 173 -1.18 -6.88 -46.04
C GLU A 173 -1.10 -5.39 -46.45
N THR A 174 -1.30 -4.49 -45.50
CA THR A 174 -1.06 -3.06 -45.69
C THR A 174 0.16 -2.63 -44.88
N HIS A 175 0.74 -1.49 -45.29
CA HIS A 175 2.03 -0.92 -44.93
C HIS A 175 2.37 -0.77 -43.42
N LEU A 176 1.48 -1.12 -42.50
CA LEU A 176 1.67 -1.01 -41.06
C LEU A 176 2.62 -2.07 -40.49
N ASP A 177 2.63 -3.29 -41.06
CA ASP A 177 3.49 -4.39 -40.58
C ASP A 177 4.98 -4.18 -40.87
N LYS A 178 5.32 -3.36 -41.88
CA LYS A 178 6.72 -3.02 -42.15
C LYS A 178 7.29 -2.03 -41.12
N ALA A 179 6.48 -1.09 -40.64
CA ALA A 179 6.90 -0.13 -39.62
C ALA A 179 7.16 -0.84 -38.28
N ILE A 180 6.29 -1.77 -37.89
CA ILE A 180 6.42 -2.51 -36.63
C ILE A 180 7.62 -3.48 -36.69
N LYS A 181 7.86 -4.16 -37.81
CA LYS A 181 9.07 -4.98 -37.98
C LYS A 181 10.35 -4.16 -37.98
N GLN A 182 10.33 -2.96 -38.53
CA GLN A 182 11.51 -2.09 -38.59
C GLN A 182 11.82 -1.50 -37.20
N GLU A 183 10.81 -1.16 -36.41
CA GLU A 183 10.97 -0.73 -35.01
C GLU A 183 11.52 -1.88 -34.14
N LEU A 184 11.04 -3.11 -34.32
CA LEU A 184 11.51 -4.29 -33.58
C LEU A 184 12.95 -4.68 -33.94
N LEU A 185 13.34 -4.62 -35.22
CA LEU A 185 14.74 -4.82 -35.62
C LEU A 185 15.68 -3.72 -35.09
N SER A 186 15.18 -2.48 -34.93
CA SER A 186 15.95 -1.37 -34.37
C SER A 186 16.26 -1.56 -32.88
N GLN A 187 15.37 -2.21 -32.14
CA GLN A 187 15.53 -2.47 -30.70
C GLN A 187 16.48 -3.64 -30.41
N GLU A 188 16.57 -4.64 -31.28
CA GLU A 188 17.52 -5.76 -31.12
C GLU A 188 18.98 -5.33 -31.38
N VAL A 189 19.22 -4.44 -32.35
CA VAL A 189 20.58 -3.90 -32.63
C VAL A 189 21.09 -2.97 -31.51
N GLY A 190 20.19 -2.31 -30.78
CA GLY A 190 20.53 -1.45 -29.64
C GLY A 190 21.04 -2.20 -28.41
N GLN A 191 20.62 -3.46 -28.19
CA GLN A 191 21.05 -4.25 -27.05
C GLN A 191 22.41 -4.95 -27.25
N GLU A 192 22.76 -5.30 -28.50
CA GLU A 192 24.08 -5.87 -28.80
C GLU A 192 25.21 -4.83 -28.68
N THR A 193 24.96 -3.57 -29.05
CA THR A 193 25.97 -2.50 -28.95
C THR A 193 26.28 -2.12 -27.50
N HIS A 194 25.29 -2.18 -26.60
CA HIS A 194 25.49 -1.87 -25.18
C HIS A 194 26.24 -2.99 -24.42
N ASN A 195 25.98 -4.26 -24.75
CA ASN A 195 26.73 -5.40 -24.19
C ASN A 195 28.18 -5.50 -24.70
N SER A 196 28.48 -4.98 -25.90
CA SER A 196 29.86 -4.94 -26.41
C SER A 196 30.73 -3.85 -25.74
N ASN A 197 30.11 -2.74 -25.32
CA ASN A 197 30.81 -1.60 -24.72
C ASN A 197 31.10 -1.77 -23.21
N GLN A 198 30.31 -2.57 -22.49
CA GLN A 198 30.65 -2.99 -21.11
C GLN A 198 31.79 -4.02 -21.04
N ARG A 199 32.01 -4.81 -22.10
CA ARG A 199 33.13 -5.76 -22.16
C ARG A 199 34.47 -5.11 -22.51
N LYS A 200 34.48 -3.98 -23.23
CA LYS A 200 35.72 -3.25 -23.59
C LYS A 200 36.23 -2.28 -22.51
N SER A 201 35.36 -1.84 -21.60
CA SER A 201 35.71 -0.94 -20.49
C SER A 201 36.32 -1.66 -19.27
N ASN A 202 36.19 -2.99 -19.20
CA ASN A 202 36.86 -3.83 -18.18
C ASN A 202 38.20 -4.44 -18.64
N THR A 203 38.68 -4.12 -19.85
CA THR A 203 39.99 -4.58 -20.37
C THR A 203 41.02 -3.44 -20.46
N LEU A 204 40.65 -2.23 -20.07
CA LEU A 204 41.48 -1.02 -20.17
C LEU A 204 41.64 -0.31 -18.80
N ILE A 205 41.81 -1.08 -17.72
CA ILE A 205 42.36 -0.59 -16.44
C ILE A 205 43.18 -1.74 -15.82
N LYS A 206 44.36 -2.02 -16.38
CA LYS A 206 45.51 -2.70 -15.73
C LYS A 206 46.66 -2.95 -16.73
N GLN A 207 47.20 -1.88 -17.30
CA GLN A 207 48.57 -1.84 -17.79
C GLN A 207 49.09 -0.42 -17.60
N GLU A 208 49.78 -0.19 -16.48
CA GLU A 208 50.89 0.76 -16.32
C GLU A 208 51.35 0.72 -14.85
N GLY A 209 52.67 0.63 -14.64
CA GLY A 209 53.32 0.78 -13.33
C GLY A 209 54.14 -0.41 -12.82
N SER A 210 55.35 -0.57 -13.37
CA SER A 210 56.47 -1.37 -12.87
C SER A 210 57.38 -0.51 -11.97
N SER A 211 58.27 -1.17 -11.20
CA SER A 211 59.35 -0.70 -10.29
C SER A 211 58.89 -0.49 -8.82
N ASP A 212 59.44 -1.12 -7.76
CA ASP A 212 60.72 -1.81 -7.56
C ASP A 212 60.64 -2.89 -6.46
N VAL A 213 61.67 -3.73 -6.47
CA VAL A 213 61.97 -4.91 -5.65
C VAL A 213 62.42 -4.52 -4.24
N GLU A 214 61.95 -5.25 -3.20
CA GLU A 214 62.81 -5.97 -2.24
C GLU A 214 62.00 -6.73 -1.16
N THR A 215 62.08 -8.06 -1.25
CA THR A 215 62.25 -9.09 -0.18
C THR A 215 61.80 -8.74 1.25
N HIS A 216 60.99 -9.51 1.99
CA HIS A 216 61.24 -10.91 2.40
C HIS A 216 60.10 -11.45 3.30
N LYS A 217 59.81 -12.76 3.13
CA LYS A 217 59.38 -13.76 4.15
C LYS A 217 58.05 -13.60 4.91
N LEU A 218 57.11 -14.48 4.52
CA LEU A 218 56.12 -15.14 5.38
C LEU A 218 56.81 -15.90 6.53
N PRO A 219 56.13 -16.09 7.70
CA PRO A 219 55.32 -17.31 7.83
C PRO A 219 53.96 -17.12 8.54
N GLN A 220 52.98 -17.90 8.08
CA GLN A 220 51.79 -18.35 8.83
C GLN A 220 52.20 -19.49 9.79
N PRO A 221 51.29 -20.14 10.55
CA PRO A 221 50.25 -19.64 11.47
C PRO A 221 50.40 -20.32 12.86
N VAL A 222 49.71 -19.84 13.91
CA VAL A 222 49.49 -20.66 15.11
C VAL A 222 48.04 -20.58 15.58
N ASN A 223 47.42 -21.75 15.60
CA ASN A 223 46.08 -22.07 16.08
C ASN A 223 46.16 -22.50 17.54
N LYS A 224 45.34 -21.94 18.46
CA LYS A 224 44.97 -22.61 19.72
C LYS A 224 43.55 -22.25 20.19
N ASN A 225 42.82 -23.33 20.42
CA ASN A 225 41.47 -23.54 20.94
C ASN A 225 41.04 -22.76 22.20
N ASN A 226 39.71 -22.53 22.25
CA ASN A 226 38.76 -22.64 23.37
C ASN A 226 39.14 -22.06 24.74
N LEU A 227 38.33 -21.12 25.27
CA LEU A 227 37.66 -21.26 26.58
C LEU A 227 36.70 -20.09 26.87
N LYS A 228 35.45 -20.47 27.15
CA LYS A 228 34.45 -19.95 28.10
C LYS A 228 34.02 -18.47 28.13
N GLN A 229 32.68 -18.38 28.17
CA GLN A 229 31.79 -17.31 28.61
C GLN A 229 32.29 -16.50 29.81
N GLU A 230 32.30 -15.16 29.66
CA GLU A 230 31.96 -14.19 30.71
C GLU A 230 31.21 -12.99 30.07
N LYS A 231 30.24 -12.44 30.81
CA LYS A 231 29.38 -11.30 30.44
C LYS A 231 30.19 -10.01 30.22
N PRO A 232 29.78 -9.10 29.32
CA PRO A 232 30.35 -7.76 29.32
C PRO A 232 29.50 -6.79 30.16
N ASP A 233 30.20 -6.09 31.05
CA ASP A 233 29.81 -4.82 31.62
C ASP A 233 29.78 -3.71 30.57
N SER A 234 29.04 -2.67 30.92
CA SER A 234 28.86 -1.36 30.30
C SER A 234 30.06 -0.77 29.56
N CYS A 235 29.81 -0.23 28.36
CA CYS A 235 30.43 1.01 27.90
C CYS A 235 29.67 1.58 26.69
N ASP A 236 29.20 2.81 26.87
CA ASP A 236 28.56 3.68 25.89
C ASP A 236 29.46 3.96 24.69
N ILE A 237 28.92 3.77 23.48
CA ILE A 237 29.42 4.43 22.27
C ILE A 237 28.21 4.94 21.49
N GLU A 238 27.91 6.22 21.71
CA GLU A 238 27.03 7.02 20.86
C GLU A 238 27.58 7.07 19.43
N THR A 239 26.74 6.77 18.44
CA THR A 239 26.97 7.19 17.05
C THR A 239 25.75 7.96 16.57
N LYS A 240 25.90 9.30 16.54
CA LYS A 240 24.93 10.24 15.97
C LYS A 240 24.88 10.10 14.44
N PRO A 241 23.68 10.12 13.81
CA PRO A 241 23.54 10.47 12.40
C PRO A 241 23.48 12.00 12.21
N PRO A 242 23.82 12.52 11.02
CA PRO A 242 24.07 13.95 10.81
C PRO A 242 22.80 14.80 10.82
N HIS A 243 22.87 15.90 11.56
CA HIS A 243 21.97 17.05 11.47
C HIS A 243 22.29 17.90 10.24
N SER A 244 21.26 18.38 9.54
CA SER A 244 21.11 19.81 9.20
C SER A 244 19.81 20.05 8.40
N PHE A 245 18.70 20.30 9.12
CA PHE A 245 17.56 21.04 8.58
C PHE A 245 16.80 21.85 9.65
N TRP A 246 17.42 22.16 10.79
CA TRP A 246 16.78 22.95 11.86
C TRP A 246 17.61 24.16 12.29
N ASP A 247 18.13 24.92 11.32
CA ASP A 247 18.67 26.26 11.57
C ASP A 247 17.77 27.32 10.89
N ALA A 248 16.55 27.47 11.41
CA ALA A 248 15.70 28.64 11.13
C ALA A 248 14.63 28.85 12.22
N VAL A 249 15.04 28.89 13.50
CA VAL A 249 14.26 29.56 14.54
C VAL A 249 15.21 30.43 15.35
N LYS A 250 15.45 31.65 14.87
CA LYS A 250 16.03 32.75 15.65
C LYS A 250 14.85 33.66 16.02
N SER A 251 14.40 33.57 17.26
CA SER A 251 14.80 34.46 18.35
C SER A 251 13.88 35.67 18.46
N GLU A 252 12.67 35.48 19.00
CA GLU A 252 11.98 36.57 19.70
C GLU A 252 12.56 36.63 21.11
N LYS A 253 13.44 37.61 21.32
CA LYS A 253 13.84 38.04 22.66
C LYS A 253 12.65 38.79 23.26
N SER A 254 12.08 38.26 24.32
CA SER A 254 11.25 39.03 25.24
C SER A 254 12.15 39.98 26.04
N GLU A 255 12.14 41.26 25.68
CA GLU A 255 12.65 42.31 26.55
C GLU A 255 11.57 42.65 27.59
N VAL A 256 11.88 42.36 28.84
CA VAL A 256 11.14 42.84 30.01
C VAL A 256 11.70 44.22 30.35
N GLN A 257 10.94 45.28 30.04
CA GLN A 257 11.21 46.60 30.61
C GLN A 257 10.54 46.70 31.99
N LEU A 258 11.35 46.86 33.02
CA LEU A 258 10.95 47.20 34.38
C LEU A 258 10.76 48.71 34.48
N ASP A 259 9.61 49.17 34.97
CA ASP A 259 9.38 50.57 35.30
C ASP A 259 9.99 50.88 36.68
N PRO A 260 10.92 51.85 36.85
CA PRO A 260 11.80 51.90 38.03
C PRO A 260 11.18 52.43 39.33
N ILE A 261 9.85 52.51 39.49
CA ILE A 261 9.29 53.25 40.63
C ILE A 261 8.20 52.51 41.44
N THR A 262 7.50 51.47 40.97
CA THR A 262 6.37 50.90 41.78
C THR A 262 6.07 49.40 41.77
N GLY A 263 6.74 48.53 41.00
CA GLY A 263 6.79 47.08 41.30
C GLY A 263 5.48 46.28 41.48
N GLU A 264 4.38 46.59 40.79
CA GLU A 264 3.15 45.76 40.80
C GLU A 264 2.58 45.50 39.38
N SER A 265 1.99 44.31 39.20
CA SER A 265 1.29 43.85 37.99
C SER A 265 -0.22 44.04 38.18
N GLN A 266 -0.86 44.85 37.32
CA GLN A 266 -2.32 44.96 37.26
C GLN A 266 -2.87 44.65 35.87
N LEU A 267 -3.84 43.74 35.88
CA LEU A 267 -4.72 43.36 34.79
C LEU A 267 -5.80 44.43 34.64
N VAL A 268 -5.96 45.04 33.45
CA VAL A 268 -7.15 45.84 33.15
C VAL A 268 -7.62 45.58 31.71
N LYS A 269 -8.84 45.03 31.60
CA LYS A 269 -9.66 45.07 30.39
C LYS A 269 -10.45 46.37 30.39
N SER A 270 -10.45 47.07 29.26
CA SER A 270 -11.58 47.92 28.88
C SER A 270 -11.64 48.04 27.36
N CYS A 271 -12.81 47.70 26.81
CA CYS A 271 -13.24 48.15 25.49
C CYS A 271 -13.24 49.67 25.46
N ASP A 272 -12.86 50.25 24.32
CA ASP A 272 -13.61 51.36 23.76
C ASP A 272 -13.41 51.43 22.24
N VAL A 273 -14.52 51.70 21.57
CA VAL A 273 -14.72 51.81 20.13
C VAL A 273 -14.27 53.20 19.68
N ALA A 274 -13.43 53.28 18.65
CA ALA A 274 -13.32 54.47 17.82
C ALA A 274 -12.91 54.08 16.39
N GLU A 275 -13.84 54.31 15.46
CA GLU A 275 -13.59 54.28 14.01
C GLU A 275 -12.61 55.39 13.62
N SER A 276 -11.59 55.06 12.82
CA SER A 276 -11.10 56.00 11.80
C SER A 276 -10.41 55.27 10.64
N VAL A 277 -11.14 55.32 9.53
CA VAL A 277 -10.77 55.20 8.12
C VAL A 277 -9.29 55.45 7.82
N HIS A 278 -8.55 54.44 7.32
CA HIS A 278 -7.33 54.63 6.52
C HIS A 278 -7.14 53.49 5.50
N GLY A 279 -6.88 53.89 4.25
CA GLY A 279 -5.86 53.27 3.42
C GLY A 279 -6.15 51.90 2.85
N ALA A 280 -6.93 51.85 1.76
CA ALA A 280 -6.99 50.69 0.88
C ALA A 280 -5.64 50.49 0.16
N GLU A 281 -4.79 49.62 0.69
CA GLU A 281 -3.70 49.01 -0.08
C GLU A 281 -4.24 47.83 -0.89
N LYS A 282 -4.08 47.95 -2.22
CA LYS A 282 -4.43 46.97 -3.24
C LYS A 282 -3.80 45.61 -2.96
N LEU A 283 -4.57 44.68 -2.42
CA LEU A 283 -4.37 43.27 -2.70
C LEU A 283 -4.87 42.99 -4.12
N LYS A 284 -3.94 42.65 -5.00
CA LYS A 284 -4.21 42.21 -6.38
C LYS A 284 -5.16 41.01 -6.32
N GLN A 285 -6.41 41.22 -6.73
CA GLN A 285 -7.24 40.19 -7.30
C GLN A 285 -6.47 39.58 -8.47
N ALA A 286 -6.05 38.33 -8.33
CA ALA A 286 -5.83 37.46 -9.47
C ALA A 286 -7.24 37.08 -9.98
N ASP A 287 -7.79 37.98 -10.79
CA ASP A 287 -8.90 37.68 -11.67
C ASP A 287 -8.36 36.75 -12.76
N ASN A 288 -8.50 35.44 -12.54
CA ASN A 288 -8.45 34.46 -13.61
C ASN A 288 -9.88 34.04 -13.89
N GLY A 289 -10.60 34.91 -14.60
CA GLY A 289 -11.65 34.47 -15.48
C GLY A 289 -11.03 33.60 -16.57
N ASP A 290 -11.20 32.29 -16.44
CA ASP A 290 -11.33 31.41 -17.59
C ASP A 290 -12.48 30.46 -17.26
N GLY A 291 -13.60 30.65 -17.97
CA GLY A 291 -14.68 29.67 -18.04
C GLY A 291 -14.16 28.41 -18.72
N ALA A 292 -13.40 27.61 -17.99
CA ALA A 292 -13.09 26.24 -18.36
C ALA A 292 -14.37 25.42 -18.14
N SER A 293 -14.83 24.72 -19.17
CA SER A 293 -15.84 23.69 -19.01
C SER A 293 -15.42 22.72 -17.91
N ASP A 294 -16.12 22.77 -16.77
CA ASP A 294 -15.98 21.97 -15.54
C ASP A 294 -16.21 20.45 -15.74
N GLU A 295 -15.97 19.92 -16.92
CA GLU A 295 -16.09 18.49 -17.17
C GLU A 295 -14.83 17.79 -16.66
N VAL A 296 -14.96 17.17 -15.49
CA VAL A 296 -13.96 16.25 -14.96
C VAL A 296 -13.68 15.18 -16.01
N GLY A 297 -12.47 15.20 -16.58
CA GLY A 297 -12.04 14.26 -17.59
C GLY A 297 -12.16 12.81 -17.11
N GLU A 298 -12.54 11.91 -18.02
CA GLU A 298 -12.68 10.50 -17.71
C GLU A 298 -11.30 9.88 -17.36
N TRP A 299 -11.23 9.21 -16.21
CA TRP A 299 -10.04 8.47 -15.79
C TRP A 299 -9.83 7.25 -16.70
N LYS A 300 -8.65 7.19 -17.33
CA LYS A 300 -8.26 6.10 -18.25
C LYS A 300 -7.23 5.14 -17.65
N GLY A 301 -6.93 5.28 -16.36
CA GLY A 301 -5.97 4.45 -15.63
C GLY A 301 -6.65 3.32 -14.85
N GLN A 302 -5.90 2.65 -13.97
CA GLN A 302 -6.34 1.40 -13.37
C GLN A 302 -7.59 1.59 -12.49
N ARG A 303 -8.45 0.58 -12.48
CA ARG A 303 -9.60 0.49 -11.58
C ARG A 303 -9.13 -0.03 -10.23
N LEU A 304 -9.21 0.82 -9.21
CA LEU A 304 -8.87 0.47 -7.84
C LEU A 304 -9.93 -0.46 -7.22
N LEU A 305 -9.44 -1.42 -6.44
CA LEU A 305 -10.22 -2.24 -5.53
C LEU A 305 -10.76 -1.39 -4.37
N THR A 306 -12.05 -1.54 -4.11
CA THR A 306 -12.82 -0.82 -3.09
C THR A 306 -13.30 -1.82 -2.03
N MET A 307 -12.69 -1.77 -0.84
CA MET A 307 -13.01 -2.66 0.27
C MET A 307 -13.77 -1.90 1.36
N ALA A 308 -14.86 -2.48 1.88
CA ALA A 308 -15.59 -1.91 3.00
C ALA A 308 -14.71 -1.94 4.26
N GLY A 309 -14.59 -0.80 4.92
CA GLY A 309 -13.86 -0.63 6.16
C GLY A 309 -14.67 0.10 7.22
N VAL A 310 -14.24 -0.08 8.46
CA VAL A 310 -14.67 0.70 9.62
C VAL A 310 -13.44 1.42 10.17
N TYR A 311 -13.59 2.68 10.55
CA TYR A 311 -12.49 3.43 11.14
C TYR A 311 -12.84 3.95 12.52
N ASP A 312 -11.82 4.27 13.30
CA ASP A 312 -11.95 4.93 14.59
C ASP A 312 -10.89 6.01 14.74
N VAL A 313 -11.17 6.95 15.63
CA VAL A 313 -10.30 8.09 15.91
C VAL A 313 -9.88 8.01 17.36
N TRP A 314 -8.59 7.81 17.56
CA TRP A 314 -7.97 7.81 18.86
C TRP A 314 -7.37 9.18 19.13
N LYS A 315 -7.83 9.84 20.19
CA LYS A 315 -7.32 11.15 20.63
C LYS A 315 -6.26 10.92 21.69
N SER A 316 -5.09 11.52 21.50
CA SER A 316 -4.03 11.38 22.47
C SER A 316 -4.37 12.11 23.78
N PRO A 317 -4.09 11.52 24.95
CA PRO A 317 -4.26 12.20 26.24
C PRO A 317 -3.37 13.45 26.40
N ASP A 318 -2.23 13.51 25.69
CA ASP A 318 -1.26 14.61 25.76
C ASP A 318 -1.59 15.80 24.84
N GLY A 319 -2.71 15.75 24.10
CA GLY A 319 -3.12 16.79 23.18
C GLY A 319 -2.42 16.76 21.81
N SER A 320 -1.57 15.76 21.54
CA SER A 320 -1.03 15.54 20.19
C SER A 320 -2.15 15.22 19.18
N PRO A 321 -1.90 15.41 17.88
CA PRO A 321 -2.92 15.22 16.85
C PRO A 321 -3.56 13.81 16.90
N PRO A 322 -4.87 13.71 16.62
CA PRO A 322 -5.57 12.43 16.67
C PRO A 322 -5.08 11.43 15.62
N LEU A 323 -5.05 10.15 15.99
CA LEU A 323 -4.75 9.06 15.08
C LEU A 323 -6.03 8.55 14.40
N TYR A 324 -6.04 8.51 13.08
CA TYR A 324 -7.11 7.91 12.29
C TYR A 324 -6.68 6.52 11.87
N SER A 325 -7.50 5.52 12.16
CA SER A 325 -7.12 4.14 11.92
C SER A 325 -8.31 3.29 11.53
N TYR A 326 -8.10 2.30 10.67
CA TYR A 326 -9.18 1.52 10.10
C TYR A 326 -8.94 0.01 10.17
N SER A 327 -10.03 -0.73 10.02
CA SER A 327 -10.07 -2.18 9.90
C SER A 327 -10.81 -2.57 8.63
N VAL A 328 -10.25 -3.51 7.85
CA VAL A 328 -10.92 -4.04 6.65
C VAL A 328 -11.99 -5.04 7.07
N ILE A 329 -13.23 -4.87 6.63
CA ILE A 329 -14.28 -5.85 6.90
C ILE A 329 -14.07 -7.08 6.03
N THR A 330 -14.22 -8.26 6.62
CA THR A 330 -14.02 -9.56 5.97
C THR A 330 -15.28 -10.39 6.06
N VAL A 331 -15.54 -11.14 5.00
CA VAL A 331 -16.67 -12.07 4.83
C VAL A 331 -16.14 -13.48 4.56
N PRO A 332 -16.98 -14.53 4.63
CA PRO A 332 -16.63 -15.84 4.07
C PRO A 332 -16.14 -15.68 2.63
N ALA A 333 -15.15 -16.47 2.22
CA ALA A 333 -14.73 -16.46 0.82
C ALA A 333 -15.90 -16.92 -0.07
N SER A 334 -15.99 -16.34 -1.26
CA SER A 334 -16.90 -16.83 -2.27
C SER A 334 -16.42 -18.17 -2.84
N SER A 335 -17.31 -18.88 -3.52
CA SER A 335 -17.00 -20.18 -4.13
C SER A 335 -15.80 -20.14 -5.09
N GLU A 336 -15.58 -19.00 -5.76
CA GLU A 336 -14.46 -18.80 -6.68
C GLU A 336 -13.11 -18.56 -5.99
N LEU A 337 -13.11 -18.23 -4.70
CA LEU A 337 -11.90 -17.83 -3.96
C LEU A 337 -11.60 -18.75 -2.76
N GLU A 338 -12.54 -19.61 -2.39
CA GLU A 338 -12.41 -20.53 -1.25
C GLU A 338 -11.23 -21.50 -1.37
N TRP A 339 -10.86 -21.87 -2.61
CA TRP A 339 -9.69 -22.70 -2.90
C TRP A 339 -8.36 -22.08 -2.44
N CYS A 340 -8.31 -20.75 -2.27
CA CYS A 340 -7.13 -20.03 -1.79
C CYS A 340 -7.18 -19.80 -0.27
N HIS A 341 -8.31 -19.29 0.24
CA HIS A 341 -8.50 -18.99 1.66
C HIS A 341 -9.99 -18.98 2.00
N ASN A 342 -10.37 -19.33 3.23
CA ASN A 342 -11.78 -19.33 3.69
C ASN A 342 -12.40 -17.93 3.95
N ARG A 343 -11.68 -16.84 3.64
CA ARG A 343 -12.08 -15.46 3.93
C ARG A 343 -11.61 -14.54 2.81
N MET A 344 -12.38 -13.49 2.57
CA MET A 344 -12.03 -12.41 1.65
C MET A 344 -12.44 -11.05 2.25
N PRO A 345 -11.83 -9.94 1.81
CA PRO A 345 -12.36 -8.61 2.11
C PRO A 345 -13.79 -8.45 1.55
N ALA A 346 -14.62 -7.67 2.23
CA ALA A 346 -15.92 -7.26 1.74
C ALA A 346 -15.73 -6.24 0.61
N ILE A 347 -15.95 -6.67 -0.64
CA ILE A 347 -15.74 -5.83 -1.83
C ILE A 347 -17.02 -5.07 -2.16
N LEU A 348 -16.89 -3.76 -2.38
CA LEU A 348 -17.96 -2.89 -2.89
C LEU A 348 -17.72 -2.67 -4.38
N SER A 349 -18.41 -3.43 -5.22
CA SER A 349 -18.13 -3.54 -6.65
C SER A 349 -18.65 -2.37 -7.47
N THR A 350 -19.75 -1.73 -7.06
CA THR A 350 -20.39 -0.64 -7.81
C THR A 350 -20.24 0.71 -7.12
N GLU A 351 -20.36 1.78 -7.91
CA GLU A 351 -20.38 3.15 -7.38
C GLU A 351 -21.56 3.38 -6.41
N GLU A 352 -22.68 2.71 -6.65
CA GLU A 352 -23.86 2.72 -5.78
C GLU A 352 -23.62 2.02 -4.44
N GLU A 353 -22.94 0.86 -4.45
CA GLU A 353 -22.55 0.16 -3.22
C GLU A 353 -21.58 1.02 -2.39
N VAL A 354 -20.61 1.67 -3.05
CA VAL A 354 -19.70 2.62 -2.41
C VAL A 354 -20.47 3.82 -1.82
N GLN A 355 -21.41 4.39 -2.57
CA GLN A 355 -22.21 5.53 -2.12
C GLN A 355 -23.05 5.17 -0.89
N LYS A 356 -23.79 4.07 -0.95
CA LYS A 356 -24.63 3.60 0.17
C LYS A 356 -23.79 3.27 1.41
N TRP A 357 -22.62 2.67 1.22
CA TRP A 357 -21.71 2.39 2.31
C TRP A 357 -21.17 3.67 2.96
N LEU A 358 -20.83 4.70 2.19
CA LEU A 358 -20.31 5.96 2.73
C LEU A 358 -21.39 6.86 3.36
N ASP A 359 -22.62 6.83 2.85
CA ASP A 359 -23.72 7.69 3.31
C ASP A 359 -24.32 7.22 4.65
N ALA A 360 -23.61 7.49 5.75
CA ALA A 360 -24.07 7.15 7.09
C ALA A 360 -25.23 8.02 7.59
N ALA A 361 -25.52 9.14 6.93
CA ALA A 361 -26.61 10.02 7.31
C ALA A 361 -27.96 9.48 6.81
N SER A 362 -28.01 9.00 5.56
CA SER A 362 -29.25 8.52 4.95
C SER A 362 -29.43 7.00 5.05
N VAL A 363 -28.33 6.23 5.09
CA VAL A 363 -28.37 4.75 5.06
C VAL A 363 -28.19 4.17 6.47
N PRO A 364 -29.24 3.53 7.04
CA PRO A 364 -29.16 2.85 8.32
C PRO A 364 -28.08 1.78 8.36
N LEU A 365 -27.58 1.46 9.56
CA LEU A 365 -26.49 0.50 9.73
C LEU A 365 -26.88 -0.92 9.26
N GLU A 366 -28.14 -1.29 9.45
CA GLU A 366 -28.70 -2.58 9.03
C GLU A 366 -28.69 -2.72 7.50
N GLU A 367 -29.08 -1.67 6.78
CA GLU A 367 -29.02 -1.64 5.31
C GLU A 367 -27.57 -1.66 4.83
N ALA A 368 -26.69 -0.85 5.43
CA ALA A 368 -25.28 -0.85 5.09
C ALA A 368 -24.63 -2.23 5.32
N ALA A 369 -24.99 -2.93 6.41
CA ALA A 369 -24.51 -4.28 6.71
C ALA A 369 -24.93 -5.32 5.64
N SER A 370 -26.07 -5.13 4.97
CA SER A 370 -26.52 -6.02 3.89
C SER A 370 -25.64 -5.96 2.63
N LEU A 371 -24.86 -4.89 2.46
CA LEU A 371 -23.87 -4.74 1.38
C LEU A 371 -22.63 -5.61 1.61
N VAL A 372 -22.36 -5.98 2.86
CA VAL A 372 -21.16 -6.72 3.29
C VAL A 372 -21.38 -8.22 3.03
N LYS A 373 -21.19 -8.64 1.79
CA LYS A 373 -21.37 -10.03 1.34
C LYS A 373 -20.21 -10.51 0.44
N PRO A 374 -20.02 -11.84 0.28
CA PRO A 374 -19.05 -12.38 -0.67
C PRO A 374 -19.39 -11.99 -2.11
N GLN A 375 -18.38 -11.71 -2.93
CA GLN A 375 -18.56 -11.26 -4.31
C GLN A 375 -17.64 -12.05 -5.26
N ASN A 376 -18.11 -12.33 -6.48
CA ASN A 376 -17.39 -13.05 -7.54
C ASN A 376 -16.96 -12.10 -8.66
N CYS A 377 -16.29 -11.01 -8.28
CA CYS A 377 -15.95 -9.92 -9.21
C CYS A 377 -14.44 -9.71 -9.35
N LEU A 378 -13.61 -10.65 -8.88
CA LEU A 378 -12.15 -10.50 -8.83
C LEU A 378 -11.46 -11.41 -9.85
N LYS A 379 -10.36 -10.90 -10.41
CA LYS A 379 -9.33 -11.68 -11.09
C LYS A 379 -8.17 -11.94 -10.14
N PHE A 380 -7.37 -12.94 -10.46
CA PHE A 380 -6.18 -13.26 -9.69
C PHE A 380 -5.11 -13.95 -10.52
N HIS A 381 -3.87 -13.83 -10.07
CA HIS A 381 -2.75 -14.60 -10.58
C HIS A 381 -1.73 -14.89 -9.46
N PRO A 382 -0.97 -16.00 -9.55
CA PRO A 382 0.10 -16.29 -8.60
C PRO A 382 1.23 -15.27 -8.74
N VAL A 383 1.84 -14.86 -7.63
CA VAL A 383 2.97 -13.90 -7.62
C VAL A 383 4.21 -14.49 -6.95
N SER A 384 5.34 -13.78 -7.04
CA SER A 384 6.59 -14.19 -6.40
C SER A 384 6.50 -14.23 -4.88
N LYS A 385 7.21 -15.18 -4.26
CA LYS A 385 7.40 -15.24 -2.80
C LYS A 385 8.14 -14.02 -2.22
N ALA A 386 8.71 -13.16 -3.06
CA ALA A 386 9.34 -11.91 -2.63
C ALA A 386 8.38 -11.01 -1.80
N VAL A 387 7.08 -11.06 -2.08
CA VAL A 387 6.06 -10.31 -1.33
C VAL A 387 5.99 -10.69 0.15
N ASN A 388 6.47 -11.88 0.55
CA ASN A 388 6.49 -12.31 1.96
C ASN A 388 7.24 -11.32 2.85
N ASN A 389 8.34 -10.75 2.35
CA ASN A 389 9.08 -9.70 3.05
C ASN A 389 8.37 -8.35 2.86
N SER A 390 7.72 -7.83 3.90
CA SER A 390 7.00 -6.55 3.85
C SER A 390 7.91 -5.35 3.53
N ARG A 391 9.22 -5.46 3.71
CA ARG A 391 10.17 -4.39 3.33
C ARG A 391 10.46 -4.36 1.83
N TYR A 392 10.12 -5.42 1.10
CA TYR A 392 10.33 -5.50 -0.34
C TYR A 392 9.15 -4.84 -1.05
N LYS A 393 9.39 -3.65 -1.66
CA LYS A 393 8.36 -2.79 -2.27
C LYS A 393 8.51 -2.66 -3.80
N SER A 394 9.08 -3.66 -4.47
CA SER A 394 9.34 -3.62 -5.93
C SER A 394 8.08 -3.89 -6.75
N PRO A 395 7.99 -3.40 -8.01
CA PRO A 395 6.98 -3.83 -8.99
C PRO A 395 6.86 -5.34 -9.15
N ASP A 396 7.93 -6.10 -8.86
CA ASP A 396 7.93 -7.57 -8.93
C ASP A 396 6.93 -8.23 -7.97
N CYS A 397 6.44 -7.53 -6.94
CA CYS A 397 5.45 -8.05 -6.02
C CYS A 397 4.11 -8.38 -6.69
N ILE A 398 3.70 -7.60 -7.70
CA ILE A 398 2.43 -7.78 -8.42
C ILE A 398 2.60 -8.52 -9.75
N LYS A 399 3.83 -8.87 -10.14
CA LYS A 399 4.05 -9.58 -11.41
C LYS A 399 3.64 -11.05 -11.27
N PRO A 400 2.92 -11.61 -12.24
CA PRO A 400 2.54 -13.00 -12.27
C PRO A 400 3.78 -13.85 -12.46
N VAL A 401 3.75 -15.02 -11.85
CA VAL A 401 4.79 -16.03 -11.99
C VAL A 401 4.19 -17.31 -12.52
N GLU A 402 4.95 -18.03 -13.34
CA GLU A 402 4.59 -19.38 -13.71
C GLU A 402 4.81 -20.31 -12.52
N LEU A 403 3.77 -21.03 -12.12
CA LEU A 403 3.91 -22.09 -11.13
C LEU A 403 4.62 -23.26 -11.80
N SER A 404 5.89 -23.48 -11.45
CA SER A 404 6.63 -24.64 -11.95
C SER A 404 5.83 -25.91 -11.66
N LYS A 405 5.55 -26.72 -12.68
CA LYS A 405 4.98 -28.06 -12.48
C LYS A 405 5.86 -28.79 -11.48
N PRO A 406 5.29 -29.53 -10.50
CA PRO A 406 6.09 -30.26 -9.53
C PRO A 406 7.12 -31.10 -10.30
N LYS A 407 8.40 -30.89 -9.99
CA LYS A 407 9.47 -31.76 -10.51
C LYS A 407 9.12 -33.17 -10.09
N VAL A 408 8.74 -34.01 -11.05
CA VAL A 408 8.69 -35.45 -10.84
C VAL A 408 10.13 -35.86 -10.55
N CYS A 409 10.49 -35.94 -9.27
CA CYS A 409 11.79 -36.44 -8.87
C CYS A 409 11.86 -37.90 -9.32
N PRO A 410 12.85 -38.29 -10.15
CA PRO A 410 13.06 -39.69 -10.51
C PRO A 410 13.72 -40.44 -9.34
N SER A 411 13.21 -40.31 -8.11
CA SER A 411 13.76 -41.04 -6.94
C SER A 411 13.13 -42.42 -6.74
N SER A 412 12.12 -42.79 -7.52
CA SER A 412 11.46 -44.09 -7.36
C SER A 412 12.15 -45.26 -8.10
N SER A 413 13.17 -45.03 -8.93
CA SER A 413 13.89 -46.12 -9.60
C SER A 413 14.91 -46.79 -8.69
N VAL A 414 15.68 -46.00 -7.91
CA VAL A 414 16.70 -46.52 -7.00
C VAL A 414 16.08 -47.27 -5.82
N MET A 415 14.99 -46.72 -5.25
CA MET A 415 14.29 -47.36 -4.13
C MET A 415 13.56 -48.65 -4.56
N ARG A 416 13.04 -48.72 -5.81
CA ARG A 416 12.43 -49.95 -6.36
C ARG A 416 13.45 -51.05 -6.67
N ASN A 417 14.69 -50.70 -7.02
CA ASN A 417 15.73 -51.71 -7.25
C ASN A 417 16.32 -52.25 -5.93
N TRP A 418 16.39 -51.42 -4.88
CA TRP A 418 16.81 -51.86 -3.55
C TRP A 418 15.77 -52.77 -2.87
N LEU A 419 14.47 -52.49 -3.01
CA LEU A 419 13.41 -53.38 -2.51
C LEU A 419 13.38 -54.76 -3.21
N LYS A 420 13.94 -54.86 -4.42
CA LYS A 420 14.01 -56.12 -5.17
C LYS A 420 15.22 -56.99 -4.80
N SER A 421 16.20 -56.47 -4.08
CA SER A 421 17.44 -57.18 -3.72
C SER A 421 17.43 -57.80 -2.31
N GLY A 422 16.26 -58.12 -1.74
CA GLY A 422 16.16 -58.82 -0.46
C GLY A 422 16.77 -60.24 -0.52
N SER A 423 17.74 -60.49 0.36
CA SER A 423 18.58 -61.70 0.47
C SER A 423 17.83 -63.04 0.48
N PRO A 424 18.42 -64.14 -0.06
CA PRO A 424 17.81 -65.46 -0.06
C PRO A 424 17.76 -66.06 1.36
N ALA A 425 16.57 -66.51 1.76
CA ALA A 425 16.35 -67.24 3.01
C ALA A 425 17.11 -68.58 3.00
N LYS A 426 18.00 -68.79 3.98
CA LYS A 426 18.64 -70.09 4.24
C LYS A 426 17.58 -71.09 4.70
N LYS A 427 17.27 -72.08 3.86
CA LYS A 427 16.53 -73.29 4.27
C LYS A 427 17.38 -74.07 5.27
N LYS A 428 16.92 -74.21 6.51
CA LYS A 428 17.43 -75.21 7.45
C LYS A 428 16.92 -76.58 7.01
N LYS A 429 17.83 -77.48 6.64
CA LYS A 429 17.59 -78.94 6.63
C LYS A 429 17.53 -79.39 8.09
N ILE A 430 16.48 -80.12 8.44
CA ILE A 430 16.43 -80.95 9.64
C ILE A 430 16.29 -82.38 9.11
N GLU A 431 17.29 -83.21 9.43
CA GLU A 431 17.26 -84.68 9.34
C GLU A 431 16.64 -85.26 10.60
#